data_AF-A0A957EBS6-F1
#
_entry.id   AF-A0A957EBS6-F1
#
_cell.length_a   1.000
_cell.length_b   1.000
_cell.length_c   1.000
_cell.angle_alpha   90.00
_cell.angle_beta   90.00
_cell.angle_gamma   90.00
#
_symmetry.space_group_name_H-M   'P 1'
#
loop_
_entity.id
_entity.type
_entity.pdbx_description
1 polymer ?
#
loop_
_entity_poly.entity_id
_entity_poly.type
_entity_poly.pdbx_seq_one_letter_code
_entity_poly.pdbx_strand_id
1 'polypeptide(L)'
;MIDSFDDLPVILAGLTQQIKSLNEAVQRMEGTLTRRHKQQDEDITANRADIADLTEGMAQIKLAVAELQAWQTSHDRFRCPFIGQPALNVVQVALEKLLIKHFTKDEIIGVAFELNVSDSVHLQQTKQMMAISLVMAISHQNRLPALLSHLQNLRPTVIWPILFEETN
;
A
#
# COMPACT_ATOMS: atom_id res chain seq x y z
N MET A 1 65.75 -18.90 25.85
CA MET A 1 66.97 -18.13 25.58
C MET A 1 67.64 -18.87 24.42
N ILE A 2 68.06 -18.19 23.35
CA ILE A 2 68.68 -18.87 22.19
C ILE A 2 70.07 -19.27 22.65
N ASP A 3 70.22 -20.50 23.12
CA ASP A 3 71.40 -20.90 23.89
C ASP A 3 72.55 -21.44 22.99
N SER A 4 72.34 -21.53 21.66
CA SER A 4 73.40 -21.86 20.70
C SER A 4 73.31 -21.04 19.42
N PHE A 5 74.48 -20.63 18.91
CA PHE A 5 74.62 -20.03 17.57
C PHE A 5 74.21 -21.00 16.44
N ASP A 6 74.16 -22.31 16.73
CA ASP A 6 73.77 -23.34 15.77
C ASP A 6 72.27 -23.28 15.40
N ASP A 7 71.43 -22.63 16.21
CA ASP A 7 69.98 -22.51 15.97
C ASP A 7 69.61 -21.33 15.05
N LEU A 8 70.53 -20.38 14.84
CA LEU A 8 70.31 -19.17 14.03
C LEU A 8 69.84 -19.47 12.59
N PRO A 9 70.42 -20.44 11.85
CA PRO A 9 69.96 -20.77 10.51
C PRO A 9 68.51 -21.25 10.47
N VAL A 10 68.07 -22.01 11.48
CA VAL A 10 66.70 -22.52 11.58
C VAL A 10 65.72 -21.37 11.84
N ILE A 11 66.07 -20.45 12.75
CA ILE A 11 65.27 -19.27 13.05
C ILE A 11 65.16 -18.36 11.82
N LEU A 12 66.27 -18.11 11.11
CA LEU A 12 66.29 -17.30 9.88
C LEU A 12 65.44 -17.93 8.77
N ALA A 13 65.51 -19.25 8.59
CA ALA A 13 64.66 -19.96 7.63
C ALA A 13 63.18 -19.84 7.99
N GLY A 14 62.83 -19.97 9.28
CA GLY A 14 61.47 -19.78 9.78
C GLY A 14 60.93 -18.37 9.54
N LEU A 15 61.71 -17.34 9.87
CA LEU A 15 61.35 -15.93 9.62
C LEU A 15 61.21 -15.64 8.12
N THR A 16 62.11 -16.18 7.28
CA THR A 16 62.05 -16.01 5.82
C THR A 16 60.76 -16.62 5.26
N GLN A 17 60.39 -17.82 5.73
CA GLN A 17 59.15 -18.49 5.33
C GLN A 17 57.91 -17.70 5.81
N GLN A 18 57.94 -17.16 7.02
CA GLN A 18 56.87 -16.31 7.53
C GLN A 18 56.70 -15.03 6.71
N ILE A 19 57.79 -14.33 6.37
CA ILE A 19 57.77 -13.13 5.52
C ILE A 19 57.18 -13.46 4.14
N LYS A 20 57.59 -14.58 3.55
CA LYS A 20 57.06 -15.04 2.25
C LYS A 20 55.55 -15.30 2.34
N SER A 21 55.10 -16.03 3.35
CA SER A 21 53.68 -16.31 3.58
C SER A 21 52.87 -15.03 3.81
N LEU A 22 53.43 -14.05 4.53
CA LEU A 22 52.77 -12.77 4.78
C LEU A 22 52.64 -11.97 3.48
N ASN A 23 53.70 -11.90 2.67
CA ASN A 23 53.67 -11.24 1.37
C ASN A 23 52.62 -11.86 0.44
N GLU A 24 52.53 -13.20 0.38
CA GLU A 24 51.50 -13.89 -0.40
C GLU A 24 50.08 -13.62 0.13
N ALA A 25 49.92 -13.46 1.45
CA ALA A 25 48.63 -13.07 2.04
C ALA A 25 48.26 -11.62 1.69
N VAL A 26 49.21 -10.68 1.77
CA VAL A 26 49.01 -9.28 1.39
C VAL A 26 48.62 -9.16 -0.08
N GLN A 27 49.33 -9.83 -0.98
CA GLN A 27 49.00 -9.84 -2.42
C GLN A 27 47.59 -10.38 -2.70
N ARG A 28 47.17 -11.43 -1.98
CA ARG A 28 45.80 -11.97 -2.09
C ARG A 28 44.74 -10.99 -1.57
N MET A 29 45.02 -10.30 -0.47
CA MET A 29 44.13 -9.27 0.07
C MET A 29 44.01 -8.08 -0.89
N GLU A 30 45.12 -7.59 -1.44
CA GLU A 30 45.14 -6.51 -2.43
C GLU A 30 44.30 -6.90 -3.65
N GLY A 31 44.51 -8.10 -4.20
CA GLY A 31 43.70 -8.58 -5.32
C GLY A 31 42.20 -8.68 -5.01
N THR A 32 41.84 -9.06 -3.78
CA THR A 32 40.44 -9.10 -3.34
C THR A 32 39.86 -7.70 -3.17
N LEU A 33 40.63 -6.77 -2.60
CA LEU A 33 40.23 -5.38 -2.40
C LEU A 33 40.01 -4.67 -3.74
N THR A 34 40.90 -4.85 -4.71
CA THR A 34 40.75 -4.30 -6.07
C THR A 34 39.50 -4.83 -6.76
N ARG A 35 39.21 -6.14 -6.63
CA ARG A 35 37.98 -6.73 -7.19
C ARG A 35 36.73 -6.16 -6.53
N ARG A 36 36.73 -6.00 -5.21
CA ARG A 36 35.60 -5.40 -4.48
C ARG A 36 35.37 -3.94 -4.86
N HIS A 37 36.43 -3.15 -4.99
CA HIS A 37 36.33 -1.76 -5.45
C HIS A 37 35.73 -1.68 -6.84
N LYS A 38 36.23 -2.51 -7.78
CA LYS A 38 35.68 -2.56 -9.13
C LYS A 38 34.18 -2.92 -9.11
N GLN A 39 33.79 -3.92 -8.33
CA GLN A 39 32.37 -4.29 -8.21
C GLN A 39 31.53 -3.14 -7.64
N GLN A 40 32.02 -2.46 -6.59
CA GLN A 40 31.32 -1.33 -6.00
C GLN A 40 31.14 -0.17 -6.99
N ASP A 41 32.14 0.10 -7.84
CA ASP A 41 32.03 1.14 -8.86
C ASP A 41 30.99 0.77 -9.93
N GLU A 42 30.91 -0.50 -10.31
CA GLU A 42 29.87 -1.02 -11.21
C GLU A 42 28.48 -0.88 -10.58
N ASP A 43 28.32 -1.28 -9.31
CA ASP A 43 27.07 -1.17 -8.56
C ASP A 43 26.64 0.29 -8.37
N ILE A 44 27.58 1.19 -8.05
CA ILE A 44 27.31 2.65 -7.94
C ILE A 44 26.85 3.20 -9.29
N THR A 45 27.44 2.75 -10.38
CA THR A 45 27.07 3.19 -11.73
C THR A 45 25.67 2.71 -12.10
N ALA A 46 25.34 1.44 -11.82
CA ALA A 46 24.00 0.89 -12.03
C ALA A 46 22.94 1.65 -11.20
N ASN A 47 23.18 1.84 -9.90
CA ASN A 47 22.27 2.56 -9.02
C ASN A 47 22.04 4.01 -9.47
N ARG A 48 23.06 4.68 -10.04
CA ARG A 48 22.91 6.03 -10.60
C ARG A 48 21.98 6.06 -11.80
N ALA A 49 22.01 5.04 -12.66
CA ALA A 49 21.09 4.92 -13.78
C ALA A 49 19.65 4.73 -13.28
N ASP A 50 19.44 3.80 -12.34
CA ASP A 50 18.10 3.55 -11.76
C ASP A 50 17.51 4.80 -11.09
N ILE A 51 18.33 5.58 -10.38
CA ILE A 51 17.90 6.85 -9.77
C ILE A 51 17.49 7.87 -10.85
N ALA A 52 18.20 7.93 -11.98
CA ALA A 52 17.85 8.82 -13.07
C ALA A 52 16.49 8.45 -13.68
N ASP A 53 16.26 7.16 -13.94
CA ASP A 53 15.00 6.64 -14.49
C ASP A 53 13.82 6.90 -13.53
N LEU A 54 14.00 6.65 -12.23
CA LEU A 54 13.00 6.96 -11.21
C LEU A 54 12.69 8.46 -11.13
N THR A 55 13.72 9.30 -11.27
CA THR A 55 13.55 10.77 -11.27
C THR A 55 12.73 11.23 -12.47
N GLU A 56 12.97 10.65 -13.64
CA GLU A 56 12.17 10.92 -14.84
C GLU A 56 10.71 10.46 -14.66
N GLY A 57 10.49 9.25 -14.15
CA GLY A 57 9.15 8.74 -13.85
C GLY A 57 8.38 9.62 -12.87
N MET A 58 9.04 10.12 -11.82
CA MET A 58 8.44 11.08 -10.88
C MET A 58 8.10 12.41 -11.54
N ALA A 59 8.92 12.89 -12.48
CA ALA A 59 8.64 14.13 -13.21
C ALA A 59 7.40 13.98 -14.11
N GLN A 60 7.25 12.84 -14.79
CA GLN A 60 6.07 12.54 -15.62
C GLN A 60 4.79 12.44 -14.78
N ILE A 61 4.84 11.77 -13.62
CA ILE A 61 3.68 11.68 -12.71
C ILE A 61 3.28 13.08 -12.21
N LYS A 62 4.24 13.91 -11.83
CA LYS A 62 3.96 15.28 -11.38
C LYS A 62 3.27 16.11 -12.46
N LEU A 63 3.69 15.96 -13.72
CA LEU A 63 3.05 16.62 -14.85
C LEU A 63 1.60 16.13 -15.02
N ALA A 64 1.37 14.82 -15.01
CA ALA A 64 0.02 14.24 -15.13
C ALA A 64 -0.91 14.68 -13.98
N VAL A 65 -0.39 14.76 -12.75
CA VAL A 65 -1.15 15.28 -11.61
C VAL A 65 -1.51 16.76 -11.81
N ALA A 66 -0.59 17.58 -12.30
CA ALA A 66 -0.85 18.98 -12.59
C ALA A 66 -1.91 19.15 -13.69
N GLU A 67 -1.88 18.32 -14.73
CA GLU A 67 -2.90 18.30 -15.79
C GLU A 67 -4.27 17.92 -15.26
N LEU A 68 -4.36 16.88 -14.41
CA LEU A 68 -5.61 16.48 -13.75
C LEU A 68 -6.16 17.58 -12.84
N GLN A 69 -5.29 18.27 -12.10
CA GLN A 69 -5.67 19.40 -11.26
C GLN A 69 -6.19 20.57 -12.12
N ALA A 70 -5.53 20.89 -13.23
CA ALA A 70 -5.97 21.93 -14.16
C ALA A 70 -7.30 21.58 -14.84
N TRP A 71 -7.50 20.30 -15.18
CA TRP A 71 -8.79 19.81 -15.66
C TRP A 71 -9.88 19.98 -14.59
N GLN A 72 -9.59 19.62 -13.33
CA GLN A 72 -10.54 19.76 -12.24
C GLN A 72 -10.94 21.22 -11.99
N THR A 73 -10.00 22.16 -12.01
CA THR A 73 -10.29 23.59 -11.81
C THR A 73 -11.08 24.20 -12.97
N SER A 74 -10.82 23.78 -14.21
CA SER A 74 -11.61 24.22 -15.38
C SER A 74 -13.03 23.63 -15.43
N HIS A 75 -13.27 22.54 -14.70
CA HIS A 75 -14.56 21.86 -14.62
C HIS A 75 -15.23 22.02 -13.25
N ASP A 76 -15.07 23.16 -12.56
CA ASP A 76 -15.57 23.43 -11.20
C ASP A 76 -17.12 23.29 -11.03
N ARG A 77 -17.87 23.07 -12.11
CA ARG A 77 -19.30 22.65 -12.06
C ARG A 77 -19.49 21.14 -11.85
N PHE A 78 -18.47 20.35 -12.14
CA PHE A 78 -18.30 18.94 -11.79
C PHE A 78 -17.30 18.82 -10.63
N ARG A 79 -17.61 19.45 -9.50
CA ARG A 79 -17.05 18.94 -8.24
C ARG A 79 -17.51 17.50 -8.13
N CYS A 80 -16.59 16.55 -8.26
CA CYS A 80 -16.83 15.21 -7.72
C CYS A 80 -17.23 15.44 -6.25
N PRO A 81 -18.49 15.16 -5.86
CA PRO A 81 -19.02 15.56 -4.56
C PRO A 81 -18.33 14.83 -3.38
N PHE A 82 -17.33 14.00 -3.70
CA PHE A 82 -16.67 13.06 -2.82
C PHE A 82 -15.22 13.44 -2.50
N ILE A 83 -14.67 14.52 -3.07
CA ILE A 83 -13.31 14.98 -2.75
C ILE A 83 -13.30 15.55 -1.32
N GLY A 84 -12.59 14.86 -0.42
CA GLY A 84 -12.45 15.24 0.99
C GLY A 84 -13.49 14.61 1.94
N GLN A 85 -14.42 13.81 1.42
CA GLN A 85 -15.27 12.97 2.29
C GLN A 85 -14.53 11.65 2.57
N PRO A 86 -14.52 11.15 3.82
CA PRO A 86 -13.98 9.83 4.09
C PRO A 86 -14.69 8.82 3.17
N ALA A 87 -13.93 7.88 2.58
CA ALA A 87 -14.44 6.93 1.59
C ALA A 87 -15.73 6.23 2.04
N LEU A 88 -15.89 6.05 3.35
CA LEU A 88 -17.10 5.55 3.99
C LEU A 88 -18.37 6.36 3.68
N ASN A 89 -18.31 7.70 3.73
CA ASN A 89 -19.46 8.57 3.49
C ASN A 89 -19.94 8.47 2.03
N VAL A 90 -18.99 8.33 1.09
CA VAL A 90 -19.28 8.14 -0.34
C VAL A 90 -20.08 6.85 -0.54
N VAL A 91 -19.64 5.77 0.12
CA VAL A 91 -20.29 4.46 0.04
C VAL A 91 -21.68 4.49 0.69
N GLN A 92 -21.83 5.16 1.84
CA GLN A 92 -23.13 5.33 2.51
C GLN A 92 -24.13 6.03 1.59
N VAL A 93 -23.77 7.19 1.03
CA VAL A 93 -24.67 7.97 0.15
C VAL A 93 -25.01 7.19 -1.11
N ALA A 94 -24.06 6.42 -1.66
CA ALA A 94 -24.32 5.55 -2.81
C ALA A 94 -25.30 4.42 -2.45
N LEU A 95 -25.11 3.77 -1.29
CA LEU A 95 -26.00 2.75 -0.76
C LEU A 95 -27.42 3.26 -0.53
N GLU A 96 -27.57 4.42 0.10
CA GLU A 96 -28.86 5.08 0.31
C GLU A 96 -29.61 5.25 -1.01
N LYS A 97 -28.95 5.79 -2.03
CA LYS A 97 -29.54 6.01 -3.35
C LYS A 97 -29.94 4.70 -4.02
N LEU A 98 -29.13 3.65 -3.90
CA LEU A 98 -29.44 2.34 -4.48
C LEU A 98 -30.62 1.66 -3.77
N LEU A 99 -30.68 1.73 -2.44
CA LEU A 99 -31.83 1.24 -1.66
C LEU A 99 -33.12 1.97 -2.06
N ILE A 100 -33.07 3.31 -2.14
CA ILE A 100 -34.22 4.11 -2.57
C ILE A 100 -34.67 3.73 -3.98
N LYS A 101 -33.73 3.44 -4.89
CA LYS A 101 -34.03 3.16 -6.29
C LYS A 101 -34.57 1.74 -6.51
N HIS A 102 -33.99 0.74 -5.83
CA HIS A 102 -34.20 -0.68 -6.16
C HIS A 102 -35.07 -1.44 -5.16
N PHE A 103 -35.37 -0.85 -4.00
CA PHE A 103 -36.17 -1.49 -2.94
C PHE A 103 -37.46 -0.72 -2.69
N THR A 104 -38.50 -1.45 -2.32
CA THR A 104 -39.76 -0.94 -1.78
C THR A 104 -39.64 -0.69 -0.28
N LYS A 105 -40.64 -0.05 0.34
CA LYS A 105 -40.63 0.19 1.79
C LYS A 105 -40.59 -1.13 2.58
N ASP A 106 -41.40 -2.10 2.17
CA ASP A 106 -41.50 -3.39 2.86
C ASP A 106 -40.23 -4.22 2.72
N GLU A 107 -39.56 -4.16 1.56
CA GLU A 107 -38.26 -4.81 1.39
C GLU A 107 -37.17 -4.15 2.26
N ILE A 108 -37.16 -2.81 2.39
CA ILE A 108 -36.22 -2.13 3.30
C ILE A 108 -36.46 -2.54 4.75
N ILE A 109 -37.72 -2.70 5.14
CA ILE A 109 -38.12 -3.22 6.46
C ILE A 109 -37.63 -4.66 6.66
N GLY A 110 -37.80 -5.52 5.65
CA GLY A 110 -37.30 -6.90 5.66
C GLY A 110 -35.79 -6.96 5.84
N VAL A 111 -35.03 -6.16 5.07
CA VAL A 111 -33.57 -6.06 5.21
C VAL A 111 -33.17 -5.57 6.60
N ALA A 112 -33.86 -4.56 7.14
CA ALA A 112 -33.60 -4.06 8.49
C ALA A 112 -33.80 -5.16 9.56
N PHE A 113 -34.88 -5.94 9.43
CA PHE A 113 -35.20 -7.05 10.32
C PHE A 113 -34.15 -8.18 10.22
N GLU A 114 -33.82 -8.61 9.01
CA GLU A 114 -32.82 -9.67 8.77
C GLU A 114 -31.43 -9.32 9.29
N LEU A 115 -31.09 -8.02 9.29
CA LEU A 115 -29.83 -7.52 9.84
C LEU A 115 -29.91 -7.17 11.33
N ASN A 116 -31.01 -7.46 12.02
CA ASN A 116 -31.23 -7.13 13.43
C ASN A 116 -31.00 -5.63 13.74
N VAL A 117 -31.46 -4.75 12.85
CA VAL A 117 -31.44 -3.30 13.08
C VAL A 117 -32.71 -2.92 13.85
N SER A 118 -32.54 -2.24 14.98
CA SER A 118 -33.61 -1.91 15.92
C SER A 118 -34.81 -1.19 15.27
N ASP A 119 -36.00 -1.34 15.88
CA ASP A 119 -37.31 -0.86 15.38
C ASP A 119 -37.43 0.64 15.03
N SER A 120 -36.45 1.46 15.36
CA SER A 120 -36.45 2.90 15.04
C SER A 120 -36.47 3.19 13.54
N VAL A 121 -36.02 2.25 12.70
CA VAL A 121 -36.11 2.36 11.22
C VAL A 121 -37.56 2.27 10.75
N HIS A 122 -38.41 1.46 11.41
CA HIS A 122 -39.81 1.23 11.02
C HIS A 122 -40.71 2.45 11.27
N LEU A 123 -40.29 3.35 12.15
CA LEU A 123 -41.05 4.54 12.52
C LEU A 123 -40.93 5.68 11.49
N GLN A 124 -40.07 5.56 10.48
CA GLN A 124 -39.86 6.60 9.49
C GLN A 124 -40.97 6.60 8.43
N GLN A 125 -41.57 7.75 8.15
CA GLN A 125 -42.77 7.82 7.29
C GLN A 125 -42.47 7.63 5.79
N THR A 126 -41.26 7.99 5.33
CA THR A 126 -40.89 7.96 3.92
C THR A 126 -39.82 6.92 3.62
N LYS A 127 -39.84 6.39 2.39
CA LYS A 127 -38.87 5.40 1.91
C LYS A 127 -37.43 5.92 2.00
N GLN A 128 -37.25 7.20 1.69
CA GLN A 128 -35.95 7.88 1.78
C GLN A 128 -35.43 7.89 3.21
N MET A 129 -36.27 8.29 4.17
CA MET A 129 -35.88 8.32 5.58
C MET A 129 -35.58 6.91 6.11
N MET A 130 -36.36 5.89 5.72
CA MET A 130 -36.08 4.49 6.07
C MET A 130 -34.71 4.03 5.55
N ALA A 131 -34.39 4.30 4.28
CA ALA A 131 -33.11 3.93 3.69
C ALA A 131 -31.92 4.63 4.37
N ILE A 132 -32.04 5.94 4.63
CA ILE A 132 -31.01 6.73 5.31
C ILE A 132 -30.80 6.23 6.74
N SER A 133 -31.88 6.04 7.50
CA SER A 133 -31.80 5.52 8.87
C SER A 133 -31.19 4.11 8.93
N LEU A 134 -31.53 3.24 7.98
CA LEU A 134 -30.95 1.90 7.89
C LEU A 134 -29.43 1.94 7.65
N VAL A 135 -28.99 2.70 6.63
CA VAL A 135 -27.56 2.81 6.29
C VAL A 135 -26.78 3.46 7.43
N MET A 136 -27.30 4.52 8.04
CA MET A 136 -26.67 5.15 9.21
C MET A 136 -26.57 4.18 10.39
N ALA A 137 -27.65 3.48 10.76
CA ALA A 137 -27.65 2.55 11.89
C ALA A 137 -26.65 1.41 11.69
N ILE A 138 -26.60 0.84 10.49
CA ILE A 138 -25.64 -0.22 10.13
C ILE A 138 -24.20 0.30 10.11
N SER A 139 -23.99 1.52 9.61
CA SER A 139 -22.67 2.13 9.60
C SER A 139 -22.16 2.40 11.02
N HIS A 140 -23.02 2.88 11.93
CA HIS A 140 -22.64 3.09 13.34
C HIS A 140 -22.26 1.78 14.03
N GLN A 141 -22.76 0.63 13.55
CA GLN A 141 -22.41 -0.69 14.04
C GLN A 141 -21.20 -1.32 13.31
N ASN A 142 -20.58 -0.62 12.35
CA ASN A 142 -19.54 -1.15 11.46
C ASN A 142 -19.95 -2.41 10.69
N ARG A 143 -21.24 -2.55 10.34
CA ARG A 143 -21.80 -3.72 9.64
C ARG A 143 -22.10 -3.46 8.17
N LEU A 144 -21.52 -2.41 7.58
CA LEU A 144 -21.69 -2.07 6.15
C LEU A 144 -21.27 -3.21 5.19
N PRO A 145 -20.18 -3.95 5.42
CA PRO A 145 -19.83 -5.10 4.56
C PRO A 145 -20.93 -6.17 4.55
N ALA A 146 -21.52 -6.45 5.72
CA ALA A 146 -22.60 -7.43 5.85
C ALA A 146 -23.87 -6.98 5.12
N LEU A 147 -24.22 -5.69 5.20
CA LEU A 147 -25.32 -5.12 4.42
C LEU A 147 -25.06 -5.25 2.91
N LEU A 148 -23.87 -4.88 2.45
CA LEU A 148 -23.53 -4.98 1.03
C LEU A 148 -23.60 -6.41 0.50
N SER A 149 -23.02 -7.37 1.22
CA SER A 149 -23.11 -8.78 0.87
C SER A 149 -24.55 -9.27 0.80
N HIS A 150 -25.37 -8.86 1.78
CA HIS A 150 -26.79 -9.21 1.80
C HIS A 150 -27.56 -8.61 0.61
N LEU A 151 -27.35 -7.33 0.30
CA LEU A 151 -28.00 -6.65 -0.83
C LEU A 151 -27.55 -7.20 -2.20
N GLN A 152 -26.27 -7.58 -2.32
CA GLN A 152 -25.74 -8.27 -3.51
C GLN A 152 -26.45 -9.60 -3.74
N ASN A 153 -26.71 -10.37 -2.69
CA ASN A 153 -27.44 -11.64 -2.80
C ASN A 153 -28.91 -11.43 -3.21
N LEU A 154 -29.58 -10.40 -2.69
CA LEU A 154 -30.97 -10.10 -3.05
C LEU A 154 -31.13 -9.58 -4.49
N ARG A 155 -30.13 -8.84 -5.00
CA ARG A 155 -30.15 -8.22 -6.34
C ARG A 155 -28.76 -8.30 -6.99
N PRO A 156 -28.37 -9.48 -7.52
CA PRO A 156 -27.03 -9.69 -8.11
C PRO A 156 -26.79 -8.92 -9.40
N THR A 157 -27.86 -8.47 -10.08
CA THR A 157 -27.77 -7.69 -11.33
C THR A 157 -27.52 -6.20 -11.09
N VAL A 158 -27.61 -5.72 -9.84
CA VAL A 158 -27.34 -4.32 -9.48
C VAL A 158 -25.85 -4.16 -9.18
N ILE A 159 -25.25 -3.08 -9.69
CA ILE A 159 -23.85 -2.75 -9.39
C ILE A 159 -23.81 -2.04 -8.04
N TRP A 160 -23.21 -2.69 -7.05
CA TRP A 160 -23.09 -2.20 -5.67
C TRP A 160 -21.73 -1.51 -5.44
N PRO A 161 -21.64 -0.50 -4.57
CA PRO A 161 -20.38 0.15 -4.24
C PRO A 161 -19.44 -0.83 -3.52
N ILE A 162 -18.14 -0.71 -3.79
CA ILE A 162 -17.11 -1.54 -3.20
C ILE A 162 -16.59 -0.84 -1.94
N LEU A 163 -16.55 -1.55 -0.81
CA LEU A 163 -15.82 -1.11 0.37
C LEU A 163 -14.36 -1.50 0.18
N PHE A 164 -13.47 -0.51 0.21
CA PHE A 164 -12.05 -0.77 0.37
C PHE A 164 -11.82 -1.09 1.84
N GLU A 165 -11.64 -2.37 2.16
CA GLU A 165 -11.11 -2.76 3.46
C GLU A 165 -9.64 -2.32 3.48
N GLU A 166 -9.32 -1.33 4.31
CA GLU A 166 -7.92 -1.12 4.71
C GLU A 166 -7.52 -2.39 5.45
N THR A 167 -6.82 -3.29 4.75
CA THR A 167 -6.11 -4.41 5.38
C THR A 167 -5.11 -3.82 6.36
N ASN A 168 -5.50 -3.76 7.63
CA ASN A 168 -4.62 -3.48 8.77
C ASN A 168 -3.72 -4.69 9.03
#